data_AF-A0A084QUX5-F1
#
_entry.id   AF-A0A084QUX5-F1
#
_cell.length_a   1.000
_cell.length_b   1.000
_cell.length_c   1.000
_cell.angle_alpha   90.00
_cell.angle_beta   90.00
_cell.angle_gamma   90.00
#
_symmetry.space_group_name_H-M   'P 1'
#
loop_
_entity.id
_entity.type
_entity.pdbx_description
1 polymer ?
#
loop_
_entity_poly.entity_id
_entity_poly.type
_entity_poly.pdbx_seq_one_letter_code
_entity_poly.pdbx_strand_id
1 'polypeptide(L)'
;MGKTVVVLGGSYAGLGVAHRLLKYTLPRVKDLKIVLISKNSHLYWNIASVRAIVPGAVKEDELLQAIEPGFAQYPRENAEFVIGAATGVDAASKTVKVATAAGDRDVPYDYLVIATGTDSADKLMPWKAAGTHDEILSSLHQTAQRVDAASHIVVAGAGPTGVEVVGELGHAYKGQKTIVLLSGSAELVNGDSIGRSVERELAKLGVDVRKGVKAMASEALPDGTTAVTLSSGDTITTDLYLATTGMVPNSGFLPPKWLTERGFVDVDDEFRVKAAKDTWALGDIVCRPSAAWVHVDPHSAGIAKNIEAALSDKPQQAVKGMPVDAIICTTGRDRGVGRVSFVPIPSLVCWALKGRTLSIEKASGYITGKHF
;
A
#
# COMPACT_ATOMS: atom_id res chain seq x y z
N MET A 1 34.95 -10.61 -2.50
CA MET A 1 34.19 -10.72 -1.24
C MET A 1 32.73 -10.51 -1.60
N GLY A 2 31.84 -11.41 -1.18
CA GLY A 2 30.43 -11.32 -1.56
C GLY A 2 29.78 -10.04 -1.05
N LYS A 3 28.76 -9.57 -1.76
CA LYS A 3 28.01 -8.35 -1.44
C LYS A 3 26.61 -8.71 -1.01
N THR A 4 26.12 -8.14 0.08
CA THR A 4 24.75 -8.38 0.57
C THR A 4 23.88 -7.14 0.42
N VAL A 5 22.75 -7.27 -0.27
CA VAL A 5 21.70 -6.25 -0.30
C VAL A 5 20.53 -6.74 0.55
N VAL A 6 20.20 -5.98 1.59
CA VAL A 6 19.03 -6.23 2.43
C VAL A 6 17.86 -5.39 1.92
N VAL A 7 16.70 -6.01 1.71
CA VAL A 7 15.46 -5.34 1.30
C VAL A 7 14.42 -5.53 2.40
N LEU A 8 13.93 -4.43 2.98
CA LEU A 8 12.91 -4.43 4.04
C LEU A 8 11.53 -4.17 3.43
N GLY A 9 10.64 -5.15 3.49
CA GLY A 9 9.25 -5.06 3.04
C GLY A 9 8.94 -6.00 1.87
N GLY A 10 8.21 -7.08 2.13
CA GLY A 10 7.80 -8.08 1.13
C GLY A 10 6.54 -7.72 0.33
N SER A 11 6.36 -6.44 -0.04
CA SER A 11 5.25 -6.00 -0.89
C SER A 11 5.76 -5.56 -2.28
N TYR A 12 4.92 -4.96 -3.12
CA TYR A 12 5.18 -4.66 -4.53
C TYR A 12 6.54 -3.97 -4.77
N ALA A 13 6.88 -3.00 -3.91
CA ALA A 13 8.11 -2.22 -3.99
C ALA A 13 9.36 -3.04 -3.68
N GLY A 14 9.39 -3.73 -2.54
CA GLY A 14 10.54 -4.54 -2.15
C GLY A 14 10.71 -5.77 -3.04
N LEU A 15 9.61 -6.44 -3.41
CA LEU A 15 9.62 -7.52 -4.41
C LEU A 15 10.17 -7.02 -5.74
N GLY A 16 9.76 -5.82 -6.19
CA GLY A 16 10.25 -5.20 -7.41
C GLY A 16 11.75 -4.96 -7.42
N VAL A 17 12.33 -4.54 -6.30
CA VAL A 17 13.79 -4.39 -6.20
C VAL A 17 14.48 -5.75 -6.11
N ALA A 18 14.00 -6.64 -5.23
CA ALA A 18 14.61 -7.95 -5.01
C ALA A 18 14.66 -8.80 -6.30
N HIS A 19 13.54 -8.95 -7.02
CA HIS A 19 13.50 -9.70 -8.26
C HIS A 19 14.39 -9.11 -9.35
N ARG A 20 14.47 -7.77 -9.45
CA ARG A 20 15.33 -7.13 -10.45
C ARG A 20 16.80 -7.33 -10.18
N LEU A 21 17.22 -7.22 -8.92
CA LEU A 21 18.59 -7.50 -8.53
C LEU A 21 18.95 -8.97 -8.82
N LEU A 22 18.06 -9.90 -8.47
CA LEU A 22 18.26 -11.34 -8.73
C LEU A 22 18.26 -11.70 -10.22
N LYS A 23 17.42 -11.06 -11.04
CA LYS A 23 17.33 -11.35 -12.49
C LYS A 23 18.42 -10.67 -13.31
N TYR A 24 18.69 -9.40 -13.05
CA TYR A 24 19.46 -8.56 -13.95
C TYR A 24 20.85 -8.20 -13.43
N THR A 25 21.02 -8.10 -12.11
CA THR A 25 22.28 -7.68 -11.48
C THR A 25 23.13 -8.87 -11.06
N LEU A 26 22.55 -9.91 -10.46
CA LEU A 26 23.24 -11.14 -10.03
C LEU A 26 24.09 -11.79 -11.15
N PRO A 27 23.64 -11.87 -12.42
CA PRO A 27 24.48 -12.42 -13.49
C PRO A 27 25.74 -11.59 -13.80
N ARG A 28 25.80 -10.33 -13.34
CA ARG A 28 26.88 -9.37 -13.61
C ARG A 28 27.79 -9.15 -12.41
N VAL A 29 27.27 -9.34 -11.20
CA VAL A 29 27.98 -9.14 -9.93
C VAL A 29 28.12 -10.48 -9.23
N LYS A 30 29.34 -11.02 -9.22
CA LYS A 30 29.65 -12.29 -8.54
C LYS A 30 29.38 -12.19 -7.04
N ASP A 31 28.95 -13.30 -6.44
CA ASP A 31 28.73 -13.44 -4.99
C ASP A 31 27.75 -12.41 -4.40
N LEU A 32 26.77 -11.95 -5.19
CA LEU A 32 25.70 -11.07 -4.71
C LEU A 32 24.62 -11.89 -3.97
N LYS A 33 24.32 -11.51 -2.73
CA LYS A 33 23.25 -12.07 -1.91
C LYS A 33 22.16 -11.02 -1.68
N ILE A 34 20.91 -11.41 -1.90
CA ILE A 34 19.73 -10.60 -1.62
C ILE A 34 18.99 -11.22 -0.44
N VAL A 35 18.74 -10.44 0.60
CA VAL A 35 17.96 -10.85 1.77
C VAL A 35 16.69 -9.99 1.82
N LEU A 36 15.54 -10.59 1.50
CA LEU A 36 14.24 -9.95 1.64
C LEU A 36 13.70 -10.23 3.04
N ILE A 37 13.48 -9.18 3.84
CA ILE A 37 12.88 -9.28 5.17
C ILE A 37 11.46 -8.74 5.10
N SER A 38 10.48 -9.51 5.57
CA SER A 38 9.07 -9.11 5.60
C SER A 38 8.41 -9.57 6.89
N LYS A 39 7.60 -8.69 7.51
CA LYS A 39 6.76 -9.09 8.65
C LYS A 39 5.74 -10.17 8.26
N ASN A 40 5.38 -10.23 6.98
CA ASN A 40 4.36 -11.13 6.46
C ASN A 40 4.96 -12.16 5.49
N SER A 41 4.50 -13.41 5.61
CA SER A 41 4.79 -14.50 4.69
C SER A 41 4.06 -14.38 3.34
N HIS A 42 2.98 -13.59 3.30
CA HIS A 42 2.14 -13.40 2.13
C HIS A 42 2.17 -11.95 1.64
N LEU A 43 2.13 -11.78 0.32
CA LEU A 43 1.79 -10.51 -0.30
C LEU A 43 0.30 -10.27 -0.12
N TYR A 44 -0.05 -9.20 0.58
CA TYR A 44 -1.43 -8.71 0.63
C TYR A 44 -1.71 -7.76 -0.54
N TRP A 45 -2.59 -8.15 -1.48
CA TRP A 45 -3.06 -7.31 -2.58
C TRP A 45 -4.04 -6.24 -2.09
N ASN A 46 -3.54 -5.31 -1.28
CA ASN A 46 -4.35 -4.31 -0.58
C ASN A 46 -5.14 -3.35 -1.50
N ILE A 47 -4.88 -3.31 -2.80
CA ILE A 47 -5.72 -2.58 -3.76
C ILE A 47 -7.14 -3.17 -3.80
N ALA A 48 -7.27 -4.49 -3.59
CA ALA A 48 -8.55 -5.18 -3.55
C ALA A 48 -9.21 -5.17 -2.15
N SER A 49 -8.56 -4.58 -1.13
CA SER A 49 -9.10 -4.55 0.24
C SER A 49 -10.48 -3.90 0.32
N VAL A 50 -10.71 -2.87 -0.49
CA VAL A 50 -11.97 -2.11 -0.56
C VAL A 50 -13.15 -2.97 -1.01
N ARG A 51 -12.89 -4.06 -1.76
CA ARG A 51 -13.88 -5.06 -2.15
C ARG A 51 -13.89 -6.25 -1.21
N ALA A 52 -12.76 -6.61 -0.62
CA ALA A 52 -12.64 -7.74 0.29
C ALA A 52 -13.48 -7.58 1.59
N ILE A 53 -13.82 -6.34 1.95
CA ILE A 53 -14.75 -6.06 3.07
C ILE A 53 -16.22 -6.35 2.75
N VAL A 54 -16.57 -6.69 1.50
CA VAL A 54 -17.90 -7.19 1.15
C VAL A 54 -17.86 -8.72 1.26
N PRO A 55 -18.76 -9.37 2.05
CA PRO A 55 -18.75 -10.83 2.20
C PRO A 55 -18.82 -11.57 0.86
N GLY A 56 -17.94 -12.57 0.69
CA GLY A 56 -17.89 -13.41 -0.52
C GLY A 56 -17.42 -12.69 -1.80
N ALA A 57 -16.95 -11.46 -1.68
CA ALA A 57 -16.64 -10.62 -2.82
C ALA A 57 -15.29 -10.93 -3.49
N VAL A 58 -14.30 -11.34 -2.70
CA VAL A 58 -12.94 -11.69 -3.14
C VAL A 58 -12.56 -12.97 -2.43
N LYS A 59 -11.84 -13.87 -3.13
CA LYS A 59 -11.29 -15.05 -2.49
C LYS A 59 -10.00 -14.70 -1.76
N GLU A 60 -9.83 -15.26 -0.57
CA GLU A 60 -8.69 -14.96 0.30
C GLU A 60 -7.35 -15.37 -0.31
N ASP A 61 -7.31 -16.50 -1.00
CA ASP A 61 -6.12 -17.02 -1.69
C ASP A 61 -5.70 -16.17 -2.90
N GLU A 62 -6.65 -15.47 -3.53
CA GLU A 62 -6.34 -14.47 -4.55
C GLU A 62 -5.75 -13.19 -3.93
N LEU A 63 -6.23 -12.82 -2.73
CA LEU A 63 -5.89 -11.57 -2.03
C LEU A 63 -4.57 -11.64 -1.27
N LEU A 64 -4.27 -12.79 -0.66
CA LEU A 64 -3.08 -13.04 0.12
C LEU A 64 -2.36 -14.27 -0.45
N GLN A 65 -1.23 -14.03 -1.09
CA GLN A 65 -0.47 -15.08 -1.78
C GLN A 65 0.94 -15.22 -1.19
N ALA A 66 1.38 -16.45 -0.95
CA ALA A 66 2.68 -16.72 -0.33
C ALA A 66 3.85 -16.18 -1.16
N ILE A 67 4.78 -15.49 -0.51
CA ILE A 67 5.92 -14.83 -1.17
C ILE A 67 7.01 -15.85 -1.52
N GLU A 68 7.34 -16.73 -0.58
CA GLU A 68 8.49 -17.63 -0.64
C GLU A 68 8.58 -18.47 -1.93
N PRO A 69 7.49 -19.07 -2.46
CA PRO A 69 7.56 -19.84 -3.70
C PRO A 69 8.07 -19.05 -4.91
N GLY A 70 7.86 -17.73 -4.91
CA GLY A 70 8.35 -16.82 -5.94
C GLY A 70 9.87 -16.74 -6.04
N PHE A 71 10.58 -17.10 -4.96
CA PHE A 71 12.05 -17.06 -4.90
C PHE A 71 12.71 -18.41 -5.22
N ALA A 72 11.93 -19.50 -5.34
CA ALA A 72 12.45 -20.84 -5.64
C ALA A 72 13.14 -20.97 -7.01
N GLN A 73 12.92 -19.99 -7.90
CA GLN A 73 13.56 -19.90 -9.21
C GLN A 73 15.02 -19.41 -9.17
N TYR A 74 15.48 -18.88 -8.03
CA TYR A 74 16.83 -18.34 -7.86
C TYR A 74 17.71 -19.30 -7.04
N PRO A 75 19.04 -19.26 -7.17
CA PRO A 75 19.93 -20.04 -6.32
C PRO A 75 19.75 -19.66 -4.84
N ARG A 76 19.67 -20.67 -3.97
CA ARG A 76 19.35 -20.50 -2.54
C ARG A 76 20.41 -19.69 -1.78
N GLU A 77 21.65 -19.76 -2.24
CA GLU A 77 22.78 -19.00 -1.69
C GLU A 77 22.69 -17.49 -2.02
N ASN A 78 21.98 -17.12 -3.09
CA ASN A 78 21.85 -15.73 -3.54
C ASN A 78 20.53 -15.08 -3.11
N ALA A 79 19.51 -15.85 -2.75
CA ALA A 79 18.19 -15.35 -2.38
C ALA A 79 17.73 -15.94 -1.04
N GLU A 80 17.58 -15.07 -0.04
CA GLU A 80 17.05 -15.44 1.27
C GLU A 80 15.79 -14.64 1.56
N PHE A 81 14.70 -15.33 1.94
CA PHE A 81 13.48 -14.71 2.45
C PHE A 81 13.37 -14.94 3.95
N VAL A 82 13.28 -13.85 4.71
CA VAL A 82 13.19 -13.86 6.17
C VAL A 82 11.83 -13.32 6.59
N ILE A 83 11.06 -14.16 7.29
CA ILE A 83 9.81 -13.75 7.92
C ILE A 83 10.14 -13.16 9.30
N GLY A 84 10.01 -11.85 9.43
CA GLY A 84 10.34 -11.12 10.65
C GLY A 84 10.16 -9.60 10.50
N ALA A 85 10.05 -8.91 11.63
CA ALA A 85 9.93 -7.46 11.67
C ALA A 85 11.31 -6.82 11.87
N ALA A 86 11.67 -5.84 11.03
CA ALA A 86 12.82 -5.00 11.31
C ALA A 86 12.53 -4.13 12.54
N THR A 87 13.37 -4.24 13.57
CA THR A 87 13.23 -3.53 14.86
C THR A 87 14.29 -2.47 15.08
N GLY A 88 15.34 -2.45 14.25
CA GLY A 88 16.36 -1.41 14.28
C GLY A 88 17.29 -1.46 13.07
N VAL A 89 17.92 -0.33 12.75
CA VAL A 89 19.02 -0.26 11.78
C VAL A 89 20.19 0.47 12.41
N ASP A 90 21.33 -0.23 12.50
CA ASP A 90 22.61 0.38 12.84
C ASP A 90 23.39 0.70 11.55
N ALA A 91 23.40 1.98 11.20
CA ALA A 91 24.08 2.46 10.01
C ALA A 91 25.61 2.43 10.12
N ALA A 92 26.17 2.47 11.33
CA ALA A 92 27.61 2.48 11.55
C ALA A 92 28.18 1.07 11.38
N SER A 93 27.53 0.06 11.96
CA SER A 93 27.89 -1.35 11.80
C SER A 93 27.26 -2.03 10.58
N LYS A 94 26.43 -1.29 9.81
CA LYS A 94 25.67 -1.79 8.65
C LYS A 94 24.90 -3.08 8.94
N THR A 95 24.07 -3.03 9.97
CA THR A 95 23.30 -4.19 10.45
C THR A 95 21.83 -3.83 10.66
N VAL A 96 20.93 -4.71 10.21
CA VAL A 96 19.50 -4.64 10.53
C VAL A 96 19.18 -5.62 11.65
N LYS A 97 18.49 -5.16 12.69
CA LYS A 97 17.93 -6.01 13.75
C LYS A 97 16.55 -6.50 13.32
N VAL A 98 16.34 -7.81 13.39
CA VAL A 98 15.11 -8.46 12.93
C VAL A 98 14.55 -9.34 14.03
N ALA A 99 13.33 -9.06 14.49
CA ALA A 99 12.59 -9.96 15.36
C ALA A 99 11.88 -11.01 14.51
N THR A 100 12.18 -12.29 14.76
CA THR A 100 11.55 -13.43 14.09
C THR A 100 10.84 -14.33 15.11
N ALA A 101 10.00 -15.25 14.65
CA ALA A 101 9.39 -16.25 15.52
C ALA A 101 10.43 -17.17 16.22
N ALA A 102 11.62 -17.30 15.64
CA ALA A 102 12.73 -18.08 16.21
C ALA A 102 13.65 -17.26 17.13
N GLY A 103 13.38 -15.96 17.31
CA GLY A 103 14.19 -15.03 18.09
C GLY A 103 14.77 -13.89 17.25
N ASP A 104 15.51 -13.01 17.93
CA ASP A 104 16.14 -11.85 17.31
C ASP A 104 17.35 -12.26 16.48
N ARG A 105 17.51 -11.60 15.33
CA ARG A 105 18.59 -11.84 14.37
C ARG A 105 19.17 -10.51 13.90
N ASP A 106 20.49 -10.41 13.97
CA ASP A 106 21.24 -9.32 13.34
C ASP A 106 21.63 -9.73 11.91
N VAL A 107 21.24 -8.92 10.91
CA VAL A 107 21.47 -9.17 9.49
C VAL A 107 22.41 -8.10 8.93
N PRO A 108 23.69 -8.42 8.64
CA PRO A 108 24.64 -7.48 8.06
C PRO A 108 24.31 -7.20 6.59
N TYR A 109 24.64 -5.99 6.13
CA TYR A 109 24.43 -5.57 4.74
C TYR A 109 25.58 -4.72 4.20
N ASP A 110 25.77 -4.75 2.88
CA ASP A 110 26.56 -3.74 2.17
C ASP A 110 25.67 -2.56 1.75
N TYR A 111 24.46 -2.89 1.28
CA TYR A 111 23.44 -1.94 0.84
C TYR A 111 22.06 -2.29 1.43
N LEU A 112 21.25 -1.26 1.68
CA LEU A 112 19.93 -1.39 2.29
C LEU A 112 18.83 -0.76 1.42
N VAL A 113 17.69 -1.43 1.31
CA VAL A 113 16.49 -0.90 0.65
C VAL A 113 15.34 -0.92 1.63
N ILE A 114 14.72 0.23 1.85
CA ILE A 114 13.60 0.41 2.75
C ILE A 114 12.32 0.52 1.91
N ALA A 115 11.48 -0.51 1.97
CA ALA A 115 10.20 -0.61 1.27
C ALA A 115 9.07 -1.03 2.24
N THR A 116 9.16 -0.59 3.50
CA THR A 116 8.25 -1.00 4.59
C THR A 116 6.86 -0.37 4.52
N GLY A 117 6.66 0.58 3.59
CA GLY A 117 5.37 1.20 3.31
C GLY A 117 4.81 1.99 4.49
N THR A 118 3.48 2.01 4.55
CA THR A 118 2.72 2.73 5.60
C THR A 118 1.63 1.83 6.15
N ASP A 119 1.17 2.18 7.32
CA ASP A 119 -0.02 1.64 7.95
C ASP A 119 -1.15 2.67 7.97
N SER A 120 -2.37 2.22 8.27
CA SER A 120 -3.51 3.07 8.60
C SER A 120 -3.32 3.70 9.98
N ALA A 121 -3.84 4.93 10.13
CA ALA A 121 -3.87 5.60 11.43
C ALA A 121 -4.82 4.87 12.40
N ASP A 122 -5.98 4.44 11.90
CA ASP A 122 -6.85 3.50 12.59
C ASP A 122 -6.38 2.07 12.32
N LYS A 123 -5.92 1.37 13.37
CA LYS A 123 -5.38 0.01 13.30
C LYS A 123 -6.44 -1.07 13.07
N LEU A 124 -7.73 -0.72 13.21
CA LEU A 124 -8.83 -1.65 12.94
C LEU A 124 -9.16 -1.74 11.44
N MET A 125 -8.57 -0.88 10.62
CA MET A 125 -8.88 -0.79 9.21
C MET A 125 -8.02 -1.72 8.34
N PRO A 126 -8.61 -2.53 7.44
CA PRO A 126 -7.88 -3.54 6.68
C PRO A 126 -7.23 -2.98 5.40
N TRP A 127 -6.92 -1.69 5.31
CA TRP A 127 -6.47 -1.04 4.06
C TRP A 127 -4.98 -1.25 3.74
N LYS A 128 -4.21 -1.65 4.75
CA LYS A 128 -2.75 -1.83 4.69
C LYS A 128 -2.39 -3.19 5.26
N ALA A 129 -1.18 -3.67 4.94
CA ALA A 129 -0.66 -4.93 5.45
C ALA A 129 -0.15 -4.79 6.89
N ALA A 130 -1.05 -4.46 7.81
CA ALA A 130 -0.76 -4.32 9.22
C ALA A 130 -0.72 -5.72 9.85
N GLY A 131 0.44 -6.13 10.37
CA GLY A 131 0.54 -7.40 11.11
C GLY A 131 1.07 -8.59 10.32
N THR A 132 0.82 -9.77 10.85
CA THR A 132 1.08 -11.08 10.24
C THR A 132 -0.01 -11.45 9.23
N HIS A 133 0.15 -12.58 8.53
CA HIS A 133 -0.87 -13.10 7.62
C HIS A 133 -2.23 -13.30 8.31
N ASP A 134 -2.24 -13.97 9.46
CA ASP A 134 -3.45 -14.29 10.21
C ASP A 134 -4.12 -13.04 10.79
N GLU A 135 -3.33 -12.05 11.24
CA GLU A 135 -3.84 -10.77 11.72
C GLU A 135 -4.56 -9.99 10.61
N ILE A 136 -4.02 -10.00 9.38
CA ILE A 136 -4.66 -9.35 8.23
C ILE A 136 -5.97 -10.07 7.86
N LEU A 137 -5.97 -11.40 7.79
CA LEU A 137 -7.18 -12.18 7.50
C LEU A 137 -8.26 -11.92 8.56
N SER A 138 -7.88 -11.96 9.84
CA SER A 138 -8.79 -11.68 10.95
C SER A 138 -9.38 -10.26 10.85
N SER A 139 -8.56 -9.24 10.55
CA SER A 139 -9.03 -7.86 10.34
C SER A 139 -10.02 -7.75 9.17
N LEU A 140 -9.76 -8.43 8.05
CA LEU A 140 -10.66 -8.49 6.90
C LEU A 140 -11.99 -9.16 7.25
N HIS A 141 -11.96 -10.32 7.91
CA HIS A 141 -13.15 -11.06 8.31
C HIS A 141 -14.01 -10.26 9.29
N GLN A 142 -13.40 -9.68 10.32
CA GLN A 142 -14.10 -8.84 11.28
C GLN A 142 -14.73 -7.63 10.61
N THR A 143 -14.02 -7.00 9.67
CA THR A 143 -14.57 -5.86 8.92
C THR A 143 -15.73 -6.29 8.03
N ALA A 144 -15.61 -7.42 7.32
CA ALA A 144 -16.67 -7.95 6.47
C ALA A 144 -17.93 -8.33 7.25
N GLN A 145 -17.77 -8.95 8.43
CA GLN A 145 -18.90 -9.25 9.33
C GLN A 145 -19.61 -7.98 9.81
N ARG A 146 -18.85 -6.94 10.19
CA ARG A 146 -19.41 -5.66 10.60
C ARG A 146 -20.14 -4.96 9.45
N VAL A 147 -19.60 -5.03 8.23
CA VAL A 147 -20.24 -4.51 7.01
C VAL A 147 -21.56 -5.23 6.74
N ASP A 148 -21.59 -6.55 6.90
CA ASP A 148 -22.79 -7.36 6.70
C ASP A 148 -23.90 -7.02 7.70
N ALA A 149 -23.54 -6.85 8.97
CA ALA A 149 -24.47 -6.53 10.05
C ALA A 149 -24.98 -5.07 10.03
N ALA A 150 -24.18 -4.12 9.54
CA ALA A 150 -24.50 -2.69 9.60
C ALA A 150 -25.62 -2.29 8.62
N SER A 151 -26.61 -1.53 9.07
CA SER A 151 -27.63 -0.91 8.22
C SER A 151 -27.26 0.53 7.86
N HIS A 152 -26.51 1.22 8.72
CA HIS A 152 -25.97 2.54 8.50
C HIS A 152 -24.43 2.52 8.59
N ILE A 153 -23.76 2.96 7.52
CA ILE A 153 -22.30 2.95 7.39
C ILE A 153 -21.80 4.35 7.08
N VAL A 154 -20.87 4.87 7.88
CA VAL A 154 -20.15 6.12 7.63
C VAL A 154 -18.72 5.82 7.23
N VAL A 155 -18.30 6.33 6.09
CA VAL A 155 -16.92 6.24 5.59
C VAL A 155 -16.29 7.63 5.65
N ALA A 156 -15.20 7.78 6.40
CA ALA A 156 -14.47 9.04 6.47
C ALA A 156 -13.28 9.05 5.51
N GLY A 157 -13.22 10.07 4.64
CA GLY A 157 -12.12 10.31 3.71
C GLY A 157 -12.50 10.06 2.26
N ALA A 158 -12.90 11.10 1.54
CA ALA A 158 -13.24 10.98 0.12
C ALA A 158 -12.04 11.01 -0.84
N GLY A 159 -10.91 10.43 -0.43
CA GLY A 159 -9.80 10.10 -1.34
C GLY A 159 -10.13 8.85 -2.18
N PRO A 160 -9.17 8.35 -2.99
CA PRO A 160 -9.38 7.14 -3.81
C PRO A 160 -9.92 5.94 -3.01
N THR A 161 -9.29 5.61 -1.86
CA THR A 161 -9.73 4.48 -1.03
C THR A 161 -11.17 4.62 -0.56
N GLY A 162 -11.56 5.75 0.03
CA GLY A 162 -12.92 5.92 0.54
C GLY A 162 -13.97 5.96 -0.56
N VAL A 163 -13.65 6.56 -1.71
CA VAL A 163 -14.50 6.51 -2.91
C VAL A 163 -14.74 5.06 -3.36
N GLU A 164 -13.68 4.26 -3.44
CA GLU A 164 -13.79 2.86 -3.88
C GLU A 164 -14.53 2.01 -2.84
N VAL A 165 -14.32 2.24 -1.54
CA VAL A 165 -15.08 1.58 -0.45
C VAL A 165 -16.57 1.84 -0.60
N VAL A 166 -17.02 3.10 -0.68
CA VAL A 166 -18.47 3.37 -0.82
C VAL A 166 -19.02 2.93 -2.17
N GLY A 167 -18.18 2.90 -3.20
CA GLY A 167 -18.53 2.34 -4.51
C GLY A 167 -18.82 0.84 -4.45
N GLU A 168 -17.95 0.06 -3.80
CA GLU A 168 -18.15 -1.39 -3.60
C GLU A 168 -19.37 -1.67 -2.72
N LEU A 169 -19.54 -0.93 -1.62
CA LEU A 169 -20.70 -1.07 -0.72
C LEU A 169 -22.02 -0.73 -1.43
N GLY A 170 -22.08 0.44 -2.11
CA GLY A 170 -23.29 0.87 -2.82
C GLY A 170 -23.67 -0.08 -3.94
N HIS A 171 -22.69 -0.61 -4.66
CA HIS A 171 -22.91 -1.63 -5.69
C HIS A 171 -23.40 -2.97 -5.12
N ALA A 172 -22.79 -3.45 -4.02
CA ALA A 172 -23.14 -4.73 -3.43
C ALA A 172 -24.55 -4.73 -2.82
N TYR A 173 -24.91 -3.66 -2.10
CA TYR A 173 -26.13 -3.61 -1.30
C TYR A 173 -27.30 -2.90 -2.00
N LYS A 174 -27.08 -2.16 -3.10
CA LYS A 174 -28.15 -1.63 -3.98
C LYS A 174 -29.26 -0.88 -3.22
N GLY A 175 -28.88 -0.03 -2.26
CA GLY A 175 -29.81 0.76 -1.45
C GLY A 175 -30.41 0.06 -0.23
N GLN A 176 -30.03 -1.21 0.05
CA GLN A 176 -30.45 -1.91 1.28
C GLN A 176 -29.80 -1.34 2.56
N LYS A 177 -28.73 -0.56 2.43
CA LYS A 177 -27.99 0.07 3.53
C LYS A 177 -27.84 1.56 3.26
N THR A 178 -27.86 2.36 4.32
CA THR A 178 -27.53 3.79 4.26
C THR A 178 -26.03 3.95 4.30
N ILE A 179 -25.44 4.55 3.27
CA ILE A 179 -23.99 4.72 3.13
C ILE A 179 -23.67 6.20 3.00
N VAL A 180 -22.88 6.73 3.93
CA VAL A 180 -22.45 8.13 3.98
C VAL A 180 -20.95 8.23 3.71
N LEU A 181 -20.54 9.05 2.75
CA LEU A 181 -19.14 9.40 2.51
C LEU A 181 -18.86 10.82 3.03
N LEU A 182 -17.95 10.95 3.99
CA LEU A 182 -17.50 12.24 4.50
C LEU A 182 -16.24 12.72 3.76
N SER A 183 -16.29 13.94 3.22
CA SER A 183 -15.15 14.66 2.66
C SER A 183 -14.89 15.94 3.44
N GLY A 184 -13.66 16.08 3.94
CA GLY A 184 -13.20 17.34 4.55
C GLY A 184 -12.99 18.49 3.55
N SER A 185 -13.07 18.22 2.25
CA SER A 185 -12.93 19.18 1.17
C SER A 185 -14.25 19.39 0.44
N ALA A 186 -14.36 20.48 -0.33
CA ALA A 186 -15.45 20.70 -1.27
C ALA A 186 -15.38 19.77 -2.50
N GLU A 187 -14.23 19.10 -2.70
CA GLU A 187 -13.96 18.22 -3.83
C GLU A 187 -13.62 16.79 -3.34
N LEU A 188 -13.87 15.81 -4.20
CA LEU A 188 -13.50 14.41 -3.97
C LEU A 188 -12.15 14.09 -4.61
N VAL A 189 -11.58 12.93 -4.29
CA VAL A 189 -10.36 12.39 -4.88
C VAL A 189 -9.20 13.39 -4.77
N ASN A 190 -9.07 14.04 -3.61
CA ASN A 190 -8.03 15.04 -3.34
C ASN A 190 -8.01 16.23 -4.33
N GLY A 191 -9.17 16.64 -4.86
CA GLY A 191 -9.28 17.76 -5.81
C GLY A 191 -8.99 17.37 -7.26
N ASP A 192 -8.91 16.07 -7.55
CA ASP A 192 -8.73 15.61 -8.92
C ASP A 192 -9.89 16.00 -9.83
N SER A 193 -9.59 16.31 -11.09
CA SER A 193 -10.59 16.61 -12.13
C SER A 193 -11.67 15.53 -12.30
N ILE A 194 -11.42 14.27 -11.93
CA ILE A 194 -12.44 13.20 -11.96
C ILE A 194 -13.49 13.32 -10.84
N GLY A 195 -13.26 14.13 -9.81
CA GLY A 195 -14.07 14.17 -8.58
C GLY A 195 -15.56 14.40 -8.84
N ARG A 196 -15.94 15.33 -9.73
CA ARG A 196 -17.34 15.57 -10.10
C ARG A 196 -18.00 14.41 -10.84
N SER A 197 -17.23 13.63 -11.58
CA SER A 197 -17.74 12.46 -12.30
C SER A 197 -17.89 11.28 -11.35
N VAL A 198 -16.94 11.11 -10.42
CA VAL A 198 -17.03 10.14 -9.31
C VAL A 198 -18.27 10.41 -8.46
N GLU A 199 -18.48 11.66 -8.01
CA GLU A 199 -19.64 12.04 -7.19
C GLU A 199 -20.97 11.68 -7.87
N ARG A 200 -21.07 11.90 -9.20
CA ARG A 200 -22.24 11.52 -9.99
C ARG A 200 -22.45 10.01 -10.09
N GLU A 201 -21.39 9.21 -10.15
CA GLU A 201 -21.51 7.75 -10.13
C GLU A 201 -21.90 7.23 -8.74
N LEU A 202 -21.33 7.80 -7.67
CA LEU A 202 -21.70 7.45 -6.29
C LEU A 202 -23.16 7.79 -5.97
N ALA A 203 -23.68 8.91 -6.47
CA ALA A 203 -25.09 9.27 -6.32
C ALA A 203 -26.03 8.23 -6.95
N LYS A 204 -25.66 7.63 -8.09
CA LYS A 204 -26.45 6.55 -8.73
C LYS A 204 -26.48 5.26 -7.90
N LEU A 205 -25.48 5.07 -7.03
CA LEU A 205 -25.41 3.95 -6.08
C LEU A 205 -26.12 4.26 -4.75
N GLY A 206 -26.75 5.44 -4.62
CA GLY A 206 -27.45 5.84 -3.39
C GLY A 206 -26.53 6.27 -2.25
N VAL A 207 -25.28 6.63 -2.53
CA VAL A 207 -24.34 7.11 -1.51
C VAL A 207 -24.62 8.58 -1.18
N ASP A 208 -24.79 8.89 0.11
CA ASP A 208 -24.87 10.27 0.64
C ASP A 208 -23.46 10.85 0.78
N VAL A 209 -23.09 11.78 -0.10
CA VAL A 209 -21.77 12.43 -0.06
C VAL A 209 -21.88 13.77 0.66
N ARG A 210 -21.24 13.88 1.83
CA ARG A 210 -21.19 15.11 2.64
C ARG A 210 -19.81 15.76 2.53
N LYS A 211 -19.77 16.95 1.93
CA LYS A 211 -18.55 17.70 1.63
C LYS A 211 -18.33 18.84 2.63
N GLY A 212 -17.08 19.26 2.79
CA GLY A 212 -16.69 20.31 3.75
C GLY A 212 -16.83 19.91 5.23
N VAL A 213 -17.02 18.62 5.52
CA VAL A 213 -17.17 18.11 6.89
C VAL A 213 -16.18 16.97 7.15
N LYS A 214 -15.43 17.07 8.26
CA LYS A 214 -14.44 16.06 8.67
C LYS A 214 -14.98 15.26 9.84
N ALA A 215 -14.70 13.97 9.87
CA ALA A 215 -14.73 13.22 11.12
C ALA A 215 -13.51 13.63 11.96
N MET A 216 -13.76 14.13 13.17
CA MET A 216 -12.72 14.62 14.09
C MET A 216 -12.39 13.58 15.16
N ALA A 217 -13.40 12.85 15.62
CA ALA A 217 -13.27 11.77 16.58
C ALA A 217 -14.35 10.71 16.32
N SER A 218 -14.08 9.49 16.78
CA SER A 218 -15.05 8.39 16.78
C SER A 218 -14.98 7.65 18.11
N GLU A 219 -16.13 7.34 18.69
CA GLU A 219 -16.25 6.63 19.96
C GLU A 219 -17.25 5.47 19.81
N ALA A 220 -16.87 4.28 20.27
CA ALA A 220 -17.78 3.14 20.33
C ALA A 220 -18.74 3.30 21.52
N LEU A 221 -20.03 3.13 21.27
CA LEU A 221 -21.09 3.27 22.27
C LEU A 221 -21.49 1.91 22.87
N PRO A 222 -22.09 1.89 24.09
CA PRO A 222 -22.49 0.64 24.75
C PRO A 222 -23.53 -0.21 23.98
N ASP A 223 -24.28 0.40 23.07
CA ASP A 223 -25.28 -0.27 22.23
C ASP A 223 -24.68 -0.90 20.96
N GLY A 224 -23.36 -0.82 20.79
CA GLY A 224 -22.62 -1.36 19.65
C GLY A 224 -22.50 -0.41 18.47
N THR A 225 -23.13 0.77 18.50
CA THR A 225 -22.97 1.80 17.47
C THR A 225 -21.70 2.64 17.70
N THR A 226 -21.38 3.52 16.76
CA THR A 226 -20.26 4.46 16.84
C THR A 226 -20.79 5.89 16.72
N ALA A 227 -20.43 6.74 17.68
CA ALA A 227 -20.61 8.19 17.58
C ALA A 227 -19.43 8.81 16.84
N VAL A 228 -19.70 9.57 15.78
CA VAL A 228 -18.69 10.26 14.97
C VAL A 228 -18.88 11.76 15.14
N THR A 229 -17.96 12.42 15.84
CA THR A 229 -17.97 13.88 16.01
C THR A 229 -17.44 14.54 14.75
N LEU A 230 -18.22 15.45 14.18
CA LEU A 230 -17.89 16.16 12.96
C LEU A 230 -17.22 17.50 13.24
N SER A 231 -16.52 18.04 12.24
CA SER A 231 -15.92 19.38 12.32
C SER A 231 -16.93 20.52 12.41
N SER A 232 -18.21 20.28 12.11
CA SER A 232 -19.29 21.25 12.34
C SER A 232 -19.70 21.36 13.81
N GLY A 233 -19.28 20.39 14.65
CA GLY A 233 -19.78 20.22 16.01
C GLY A 233 -20.92 19.21 16.13
N ASP A 234 -21.52 18.78 15.02
CA ASP A 234 -22.56 17.76 15.00
C ASP A 234 -21.99 16.36 15.26
N THR A 235 -22.84 15.44 15.69
CA THR A 235 -22.50 14.01 15.83
C THR A 235 -23.37 13.16 14.92
N ILE A 236 -22.76 12.23 14.19
CA ILE A 236 -23.47 11.16 13.47
C ILE A 236 -23.30 9.86 14.26
N THR A 237 -24.40 9.23 14.65
CA THR A 237 -24.39 7.86 15.17
C THR A 237 -24.56 6.87 14.01
N THR A 238 -23.73 5.82 13.97
CA THR A 238 -23.68 4.85 12.87
C THR A 238 -23.42 3.44 13.38
N ASP A 239 -23.93 2.41 12.72
CA ASP A 239 -23.63 1.01 13.09
C ASP A 239 -22.16 0.67 12.80
N LEU A 240 -21.63 1.24 11.71
CA LEU A 240 -20.25 1.04 11.32
C LEU A 240 -19.61 2.36 10.87
N TYR A 241 -18.44 2.63 11.41
CA TYR A 241 -17.53 3.68 10.96
C TYR A 241 -16.29 3.06 10.31
N LEU A 242 -15.95 3.53 9.10
CA LEU A 242 -14.77 3.10 8.34
C LEU A 242 -13.88 4.30 8.03
N ALA A 243 -12.75 4.42 8.72
CA ALA A 243 -11.78 5.47 8.47
C ALA A 243 -10.88 5.12 7.28
N THR A 244 -10.88 5.93 6.23
CA THR A 244 -9.96 5.78 5.08
C THR A 244 -8.94 6.93 5.00
N THR A 245 -8.81 7.70 6.08
CA THR A 245 -7.86 8.79 6.25
C THR A 245 -6.69 8.39 7.12
N GLY A 246 -5.56 9.08 6.95
CA GLY A 246 -4.40 8.93 7.82
C GLY A 246 -3.52 7.76 7.39
N MET A 247 -2.31 8.10 6.93
CA MET A 247 -1.25 7.15 6.65
C MET A 247 -0.13 7.40 7.65
N VAL A 248 0.36 6.33 8.26
CA VAL A 248 1.46 6.35 9.23
C VAL A 248 2.63 5.59 8.61
N PRO A 249 3.79 6.22 8.34
CA PRO A 249 4.94 5.52 7.78
C PRO A 249 5.48 4.46 8.75
N ASN A 250 5.80 3.28 8.22
CA ASN A 250 6.41 2.18 8.97
C ASN A 250 7.92 2.40 9.14
N SER A 251 8.28 3.51 9.79
CA SER A 251 9.66 4.03 9.89
C SER A 251 10.18 4.10 11.32
N GLY A 252 9.38 3.75 12.33
CA GLY A 252 9.73 3.95 13.75
C GLY A 252 10.99 3.22 14.22
N PHE A 253 11.44 2.21 13.49
CA PHE A 253 12.69 1.47 13.77
C PHE A 253 13.94 2.09 13.12
N LEU A 254 13.76 3.14 12.30
CA LEU A 254 14.85 3.79 11.55
C LEU A 254 15.47 4.93 12.38
N PRO A 255 16.74 5.28 12.13
CA PRO A 255 17.37 6.45 12.73
C PRO A 255 16.55 7.73 12.46
N PRO A 256 16.23 8.55 13.48
CA PRO A 256 15.44 9.76 13.30
C PRO A 256 15.99 10.73 12.25
N LYS A 257 17.33 10.81 12.12
CA LYS A 257 18.03 11.62 11.11
C LYS A 257 17.79 11.19 9.65
N TRP A 258 17.17 10.03 9.42
CA TRP A 258 16.78 9.55 8.10
C TRP A 258 15.36 9.98 7.73
N LEU A 259 14.63 10.59 8.67
CA LEU A 259 13.21 10.86 8.54
C LEU A 259 12.96 12.37 8.39
N THR A 260 11.95 12.69 7.61
CA THR A 260 11.31 14.01 7.61
C THR A 260 10.57 14.24 8.94
N GLU A 261 10.17 15.48 9.21
CA GLU A 261 9.34 15.83 10.38
C GLU A 261 8.02 15.03 10.47
N ARG A 262 7.52 14.55 9.32
CA ARG A 262 6.31 13.73 9.22
C ARG A 262 6.56 12.23 9.34
N GLY A 263 7.79 11.82 9.65
CA GLY A 263 8.19 10.42 9.83
C GLY A 263 8.43 9.62 8.55
N PHE A 264 8.27 10.20 7.36
CA PHE A 264 8.63 9.54 6.10
C PHE A 264 10.15 9.55 5.90
N VAL A 265 10.69 8.55 5.20
CA VAL A 265 12.14 8.52 4.88
C VAL A 265 12.47 9.63 3.88
N ASP A 266 13.48 10.44 4.22
CA ASP A 266 13.92 11.56 3.40
C ASP A 266 14.95 11.11 2.35
N VAL A 267 14.57 11.22 1.08
CA VAL A 267 15.35 10.74 -0.06
C VAL A 267 15.68 11.86 -1.05
N ASP A 268 16.77 11.71 -1.78
CA ASP A 268 17.10 12.52 -2.95
C ASP A 268 16.40 12.01 -4.22
N ASP A 269 16.68 12.65 -5.38
CA ASP A 269 16.09 12.28 -6.67
C ASP A 269 16.56 10.91 -7.18
N GLU A 270 17.62 10.34 -6.61
CA GLU A 270 18.11 8.98 -6.87
C GLU A 270 17.40 7.94 -5.98
N PHE A 271 16.45 8.39 -5.14
CA PHE A 271 15.76 7.66 -4.08
C PHE A 271 16.70 7.14 -2.98
N ARG A 272 17.90 7.72 -2.89
CA ARG A 272 18.87 7.41 -1.84
C ARG A 272 18.52 8.22 -0.60
N VAL A 273 18.62 7.59 0.57
CA VAL A 273 18.39 8.26 1.85
C VAL A 273 19.44 9.34 2.04
N LYS A 274 19.05 10.60 2.19
CA LYS A 274 20.00 11.73 2.20
C LYS A 274 21.08 11.60 3.29
N ALA A 275 20.72 10.99 4.41
CA ALA A 275 21.59 10.77 5.56
C ALA A 275 22.33 9.40 5.54
N ALA A 276 22.21 8.60 4.47
CA ALA A 276 22.88 7.31 4.32
C ALA A 276 23.16 6.95 2.86
N LYS A 277 24.46 6.95 2.49
CA LYS A 277 24.91 6.77 1.09
C LYS A 277 24.64 5.39 0.48
N ASP A 278 24.43 4.39 1.34
CA ASP A 278 24.33 2.99 0.95
C ASP A 278 22.89 2.47 1.13
N THR A 279 21.93 3.39 1.29
CA THR A 279 20.53 3.09 1.60
C THR A 279 19.61 3.80 0.62
N TRP A 280 18.62 3.07 0.09
CA TRP A 280 17.53 3.62 -0.72
C TRP A 280 16.19 3.36 -0.04
N ALA A 281 15.17 4.16 -0.37
CA ALA A 281 13.82 3.94 0.11
C ALA A 281 12.79 4.22 -0.99
N LEU A 282 11.72 3.43 -1.06
CA LEU A 282 10.69 3.57 -2.09
C LEU A 282 9.31 3.05 -1.66
N GLY A 283 8.30 3.39 -2.46
CA GLY A 283 6.89 3.11 -2.16
C GLY A 283 6.36 4.08 -1.12
N ASP A 284 5.34 3.68 -0.36
CA ASP A 284 4.63 4.59 0.53
C ASP A 284 5.46 5.09 1.74
N ILE A 285 6.66 4.52 1.98
CA ILE A 285 7.55 4.93 3.08
C ILE A 285 8.23 6.29 2.81
N VAL A 286 8.27 6.76 1.56
CA VAL A 286 8.73 8.09 1.18
C VAL A 286 7.54 9.02 0.93
N CYS A 287 7.73 10.33 1.12
CA CYS A 287 6.65 11.30 0.96
C CYS A 287 6.54 11.86 -0.47
N ARG A 288 7.57 11.67 -1.30
CA ARG A 288 7.61 12.13 -2.69
C ARG A 288 8.20 11.05 -3.61
N PRO A 289 7.54 10.76 -4.75
CA PRO A 289 6.20 11.25 -5.11
C PRO A 289 5.12 10.68 -4.17
N SER A 290 3.90 11.20 -4.27
CA SER A 290 2.78 10.72 -3.47
C SER A 290 2.52 9.22 -3.70
N ALA A 291 1.98 8.54 -2.68
CA ALA A 291 1.62 7.13 -2.73
C ALA A 291 0.70 6.82 -3.92
N ALA A 292 1.21 6.03 -4.87
CA ALA A 292 0.44 5.47 -5.97
C ALA A 292 1.09 4.19 -6.48
N TRP A 293 0.29 3.13 -6.64
CA TRP A 293 0.77 1.82 -7.08
C TRP A 293 1.47 1.87 -8.45
N VAL A 294 1.01 2.73 -9.37
CA VAL A 294 1.59 2.90 -10.71
C VAL A 294 3.04 3.39 -10.71
N HIS A 295 3.52 3.98 -9.60
CA HIS A 295 4.89 4.44 -9.46
C HIS A 295 5.87 3.33 -9.03
N VAL A 296 5.36 2.23 -8.47
CA VAL A 296 6.21 1.19 -7.88
C VAL A 296 7.16 0.58 -8.91
N ASP A 297 6.65 0.28 -10.09
CA ASP A 297 7.42 -0.40 -11.13
C ASP A 297 8.60 0.45 -11.66
N PRO A 298 8.40 1.68 -12.15
CA PRO A 298 9.51 2.51 -12.62
C PRO A 298 10.51 2.85 -11.51
N HIS A 299 10.05 3.05 -10.27
CA HIS A 299 10.98 3.35 -9.17
C HIS A 299 11.82 2.14 -8.77
N SER A 300 11.23 0.97 -8.63
CA SER A 300 11.98 -0.25 -8.32
C SER A 300 12.98 -0.60 -9.43
N ALA A 301 12.64 -0.32 -10.70
CA ALA A 301 13.58 -0.42 -11.82
C ALA A 301 14.75 0.58 -11.72
N GLY A 302 14.49 1.84 -11.40
CA GLY A 302 15.52 2.86 -11.24
C GLY A 302 16.45 2.57 -10.06
N ILE A 303 15.89 2.19 -8.90
CA ILE A 303 16.66 1.87 -7.71
C ILE A 303 17.52 0.62 -7.92
N ALA A 304 16.99 -0.44 -8.54
CA ALA A 304 17.80 -1.62 -8.85
C ALA A 304 19.00 -1.27 -9.75
N LYS A 305 18.82 -0.38 -10.74
CA LYS A 305 19.94 0.14 -11.57
C LYS A 305 20.94 0.95 -10.76
N ASN A 306 20.48 1.79 -9.83
CA ASN A 306 21.36 2.59 -8.97
C ASN A 306 22.15 1.71 -8.00
N ILE A 307 21.55 0.64 -7.47
CA ILE A 307 22.25 -0.35 -6.65
C ILE A 307 23.29 -1.11 -7.49
N GLU A 308 22.96 -1.54 -8.70
CA GLU A 308 23.93 -2.15 -9.63
C GLU A 308 25.10 -1.21 -9.95
N ALA A 309 24.80 0.08 -10.17
CA ALA A 309 25.82 1.10 -10.38
C ALA A 309 26.71 1.25 -9.14
N ALA A 310 26.12 1.33 -7.94
CA ALA A 310 26.87 1.42 -6.68
C ALA A 310 27.75 0.19 -6.43
N LEU A 311 27.25 -1.02 -6.72
CA LEU A 311 27.99 -2.28 -6.65
C LEU A 311 29.20 -2.32 -7.60
N SER A 312 29.18 -1.50 -8.65
CA SER A 312 30.23 -1.40 -9.66
C SER A 312 31.03 -0.08 -9.59
N ASP A 313 30.90 0.67 -8.49
CA ASP A 313 31.52 1.99 -8.28
C ASP A 313 31.22 3.00 -9.42
N LYS A 314 30.03 2.93 -10.00
CA LYS A 314 29.55 3.82 -11.07
C LYS A 314 28.61 4.90 -10.52
N PRO A 315 28.53 6.07 -11.20
CA PRO A 315 27.56 7.10 -10.87
C PRO A 315 26.12 6.60 -10.92
N GLN A 316 25.32 7.06 -9.96
CA GLN A 316 23.87 6.81 -9.89
C GLN A 316 23.12 7.89 -10.69
N GLN A 317 21.83 7.67 -10.93
CA GLN A 317 21.01 8.58 -11.72
C GLN A 317 19.67 8.84 -11.03
N ALA A 318 19.10 10.00 -11.32
CA ALA A 318 17.74 10.33 -10.88
C ALA A 318 16.74 9.28 -11.38
N VAL A 319 15.90 8.82 -10.46
CA VAL A 319 14.87 7.82 -10.73
C VAL A 319 13.61 8.54 -11.22
N LYS A 320 13.19 8.21 -12.44
CA LYS A 320 11.98 8.78 -13.04
C LYS A 320 10.77 7.92 -12.73
N GLY A 321 9.65 8.57 -12.42
CA GLY A 321 8.35 7.91 -12.27
C GLY A 321 7.68 7.63 -13.61
N MET A 322 6.38 7.30 -13.55
CA MET A 322 5.57 7.15 -14.75
C MET A 322 5.53 8.48 -15.52
N PRO A 323 5.76 8.48 -16.85
CA PRO A 323 5.81 9.72 -17.63
C PRO A 323 4.45 10.41 -17.79
N VAL A 324 3.37 9.68 -17.47
CA VAL A 324 2.01 10.18 -17.50
C VAL A 324 1.38 10.04 -16.12
N ASP A 325 0.71 11.10 -15.67
CA ASP A 325 -0.12 11.08 -14.48
C ASP A 325 -1.45 10.38 -14.81
N ALA A 326 -1.81 9.35 -14.07
CA ALA A 326 -3.01 8.58 -14.33
C ALA A 326 -3.68 8.17 -13.02
N ILE A 327 -5.01 8.27 -12.99
CA ILE A 327 -5.81 7.87 -11.85
C ILE A 327 -7.08 7.17 -12.34
N ILE A 328 -7.43 6.08 -11.66
CA ILE A 328 -8.68 5.35 -11.85
C ILE A 328 -9.24 5.06 -10.46
N CYS A 329 -10.47 5.51 -10.23
CA CYS A 329 -11.28 5.13 -9.09
C CYS A 329 -12.44 4.24 -9.57
N THR A 330 -12.62 3.09 -8.94
CA THR A 330 -13.77 2.22 -9.20
C THR A 330 -15.00 2.72 -8.43
N THR A 331 -16.17 2.52 -9.00
CA THR A 331 -17.46 2.85 -8.37
C THR A 331 -18.31 1.59 -8.39
N GLY A 332 -17.83 0.56 -7.67
CA GLY A 332 -18.34 -0.80 -7.75
C GLY A 332 -17.66 -1.65 -8.82
N ARG A 333 -18.28 -2.80 -9.13
CA ARG A 333 -17.68 -3.83 -10.02
C ARG A 333 -17.85 -3.58 -11.51
N ASP A 334 -18.81 -2.75 -11.89
CA ASP A 334 -19.23 -2.60 -13.30
C ASP A 334 -18.69 -1.33 -13.94
N ARG A 335 -18.21 -0.37 -13.14
CA ARG A 335 -17.85 0.97 -13.60
C ARG A 335 -16.61 1.49 -12.90
N GLY A 336 -15.96 2.41 -13.58
CA GLY A 336 -14.94 3.26 -12.99
C GLY A 336 -14.88 4.61 -13.67
N VAL A 337 -14.23 5.56 -13.01
CA VAL A 337 -13.95 6.90 -13.51
C VAL A 337 -12.45 7.10 -13.44
N GLY A 338 -11.86 7.61 -14.51
CA GLY A 338 -10.43 7.81 -14.56
C GLY A 338 -10.00 8.78 -15.64
N ARG A 339 -8.73 9.12 -15.62
CA ARG A 339 -8.07 9.98 -16.59
C ARG A 339 -6.62 9.55 -16.79
N VAL A 340 -6.07 9.88 -17.96
CA VAL A 340 -4.62 9.96 -18.19
C VAL A 340 -4.30 11.39 -18.55
N SER A 341 -3.43 12.03 -17.78
CA SER A 341 -3.18 13.47 -17.81
C SER A 341 -4.53 14.22 -17.74
N PHE A 342 -4.88 15.00 -18.76
CA PHE A 342 -6.15 15.72 -18.84
C PHE A 342 -7.24 14.99 -19.63
N VAL A 343 -6.96 13.79 -20.15
CA VAL A 343 -7.86 13.03 -21.01
C VAL A 343 -8.69 12.05 -20.18
N PRO A 344 -10.04 12.16 -20.17
CA PRO A 344 -10.89 11.19 -19.50
C PRO A 344 -10.77 9.79 -20.13
N ILE A 345 -10.72 8.76 -19.29
CA ILE A 345 -10.75 7.36 -19.72
C ILE A 345 -12.21 6.90 -19.80
N PRO A 346 -12.66 6.27 -20.90
CA PRO A 346 -13.99 5.68 -20.98
C PRO A 346 -14.24 4.68 -19.86
N SER A 347 -15.45 4.68 -19.27
CA SER A 347 -15.75 3.87 -18.08
C SER A 347 -15.53 2.36 -18.29
N LEU A 348 -15.81 1.85 -19.51
CA LEU A 348 -15.53 0.46 -19.88
C LEU A 348 -14.03 0.12 -19.82
N VAL A 349 -13.16 1.07 -20.16
CA VAL A 349 -11.71 0.91 -20.07
C VAL A 349 -11.26 0.95 -18.60
N CYS A 350 -11.80 1.86 -17.78
CA CYS A 350 -11.56 1.86 -16.33
C CYS A 350 -11.98 0.54 -15.69
N TRP A 351 -13.14 0.00 -16.09
CA TRP A 351 -13.62 -1.31 -15.68
C TRP A 351 -12.65 -2.41 -16.07
N ALA A 352 -12.23 -2.46 -17.34
CA ALA A 352 -11.31 -3.48 -17.83
C ALA A 352 -9.94 -3.44 -17.14
N LEU A 353 -9.40 -2.24 -16.86
CA LEU A 353 -8.08 -2.06 -16.26
C LEU A 353 -8.05 -2.30 -14.74
N LYS A 354 -9.11 -1.90 -14.03
CA LYS A 354 -9.16 -1.93 -12.57
C LYS A 354 -10.52 -2.42 -12.03
N GLY A 355 -11.64 -1.91 -12.54
CA GLY A 355 -12.97 -2.19 -11.97
C GLY A 355 -13.36 -3.67 -11.89
N ARG A 356 -12.97 -4.50 -12.85
CA ARG A 356 -13.38 -5.91 -12.91
C ARG A 356 -12.85 -6.72 -11.72
N THR A 357 -11.58 -6.53 -11.35
CA THR A 357 -10.85 -7.40 -10.41
C THR A 357 -10.04 -6.65 -9.36
N LEU A 358 -10.03 -5.31 -9.40
CA LEU A 358 -9.09 -4.45 -8.67
C LEU A 358 -7.61 -4.82 -8.96
N SER A 359 -7.37 -5.30 -10.18
CA SER A 359 -6.08 -5.76 -10.68
C SER A 359 -5.45 -6.92 -9.88
N ILE A 360 -6.24 -7.68 -9.11
CA ILE A 360 -5.75 -8.78 -8.25
C ILE A 360 -4.98 -9.85 -9.04
N GLU A 361 -5.28 -10.02 -10.32
CA GLU A 361 -4.58 -10.95 -11.22
C GLU A 361 -3.09 -10.61 -11.37
N LYS A 362 -2.68 -9.37 -11.07
CA LYS A 362 -1.28 -8.96 -11.13
C LYS A 362 -0.46 -9.41 -9.91
N ALA A 363 -1.10 -9.76 -8.79
CA ALA A 363 -0.41 -10.14 -7.55
C ALA A 363 0.61 -11.27 -7.77
N SER A 364 0.22 -12.33 -8.48
CA SER A 364 1.11 -13.45 -8.80
C SER A 364 2.33 -13.03 -9.61
N GLY A 365 2.19 -12.03 -10.49
CA GLY A 365 3.30 -11.48 -11.26
C GLY A 365 4.34 -10.76 -10.40
N TYR A 366 3.91 -10.09 -9.33
CA TYR A 366 4.83 -9.47 -8.37
C TYR A 366 5.60 -10.51 -7.54
N ILE A 367 4.93 -11.59 -7.13
CA ILE A 367 5.53 -12.66 -6.32
C ILE A 367 6.50 -13.50 -7.13
N THR A 368 6.11 -13.91 -8.33
CA THR A 368 6.97 -14.72 -9.21
C THR A 368 8.02 -13.89 -9.93
N GLY A 369 8.04 -12.58 -9.70
CA GLY A 369 8.84 -11.62 -10.44
C GLY A 369 8.48 -11.49 -11.92
N LYS A 370 7.49 -12.20 -12.48
CA LYS A 370 7.10 -12.10 -13.91
C LYS A 370 6.66 -10.69 -14.33
N HIS A 371 6.25 -9.86 -13.37
CA HIS A 371 5.94 -8.46 -13.62
C HIS A 371 7.18 -7.61 -13.97
N PHE A 372 8.38 -8.08 -13.62
CA PHE A 372 9.63 -7.32 -13.60
C PHE A 372 10.70 -7.83 -14.56
#